data_AF-A0A9X2FUC6-F1
#
_entry.id   AF-A0A9X2FUC6-F1
#
_cell.length_a   1.000
_cell.length_b   1.000
_cell.length_c   1.000
_cell.angle_alpha   90.00
_cell.angle_beta   90.00
_cell.angle_gamma   90.00
#
_symmetry.space_group_name_H-M   'P 1'
#
loop_
_entity.id
_entity.type
_entity.pdbx_description
1 polymer ?
#
loop_
_entity_poly.entity_id
_entity_poly.type
_entity_poly.pdbx_seq_one_letter_code
_entity_poly.pdbx_strand_id
1 'polypeptide(L)'
;MSNGKFRISESVAELTKQLILTVPAQKLFYALIHEQDQEENGWRTGEDWMEFACRPCHRHVSRFRALGCAPRTGNLRFFQNAVPALAEVPALFEHIELCPRRRTVSWCFGLRMHALMSDMNVYGLMTLSDITLLSRDLDLALLAQITLHRKKKWPEFTLFQANPGFEEFEGQRCPPQIDLRATRARLEPALSKWARHTGYKFIIGYEEDRGTQAYRQARIRFRTDNTRWSQDEFKKFHPNTKVIMVNA
;
A
#
# COMPACT_ATOMS: atom_id res chain seq x y z
N MET A 1 24.58 -5.73 4.86
CA MET A 1 23.70 -4.70 5.46
C MET A 1 22.59 -4.44 4.47
N SER A 2 21.33 -4.70 4.83
CA SER A 2 20.18 -4.44 3.95
C SER A 2 20.05 -2.94 3.69
N ASN A 3 19.88 -2.54 2.43
CA ASN A 3 19.76 -1.14 2.00
C ASN A 3 18.42 -0.48 2.43
N GLY A 4 17.71 -1.05 3.42
CA GLY A 4 16.41 -0.57 3.89
C GLY A 4 15.32 -0.65 2.83
N LYS A 5 15.47 -1.54 1.85
CA LYS A 5 14.53 -1.76 0.75
C LYS A 5 13.83 -3.09 0.92
N PHE A 6 12.57 -3.14 0.54
CA PHE A 6 11.77 -4.36 0.54
C PHE A 6 10.80 -4.35 -0.62
N ARG A 7 10.34 -5.54 -1.00
CA ARG A 7 9.43 -5.73 -2.14
C ARG A 7 7.98 -5.79 -1.67
N ILE A 8 7.08 -5.35 -2.54
CA ILE A 8 5.64 -5.59 -2.45
C ILE A 8 5.20 -6.22 -3.76
N SER A 9 4.49 -7.35 -3.72
CA SER A 9 3.94 -7.94 -4.94
C SER A 9 2.82 -7.06 -5.52
N GLU A 10 2.53 -7.24 -6.81
CA GLU A 10 1.36 -6.63 -7.44
C GLU A 10 0.07 -6.97 -6.69
N SER A 11 -0.12 -8.23 -6.33
CA SER A 11 -1.34 -8.70 -5.66
C SER A 11 -1.55 -8.06 -4.29
N VAL A 12 -0.48 -7.84 -3.52
CA VAL A 12 -0.57 -7.09 -2.26
C VAL A 12 -0.75 -5.60 -2.50
N ALA A 13 -0.13 -5.03 -3.53
CA ALA A 13 -0.38 -3.65 -3.90
C ALA A 13 -1.87 -3.42 -4.25
N GLU A 14 -2.54 -4.36 -4.92
CA GLU A 14 -3.99 -4.31 -5.15
C GLU A 14 -4.78 -4.48 -3.84
N LEU A 15 -4.40 -5.44 -3.00
CA LEU A 15 -5.04 -5.66 -1.69
C LEU A 15 -5.05 -4.36 -0.85
N THR A 16 -3.96 -3.58 -0.87
CA THR A 16 -3.88 -2.34 -0.07
C THR A 16 -4.96 -1.31 -0.41
N LYS A 17 -5.55 -1.35 -1.61
CA LYS A 17 -6.66 -0.46 -2.00
C LYS A 17 -7.94 -0.73 -1.19
N GLN A 18 -8.08 -1.95 -0.67
CA GLN A 18 -9.25 -2.41 0.09
C GLN A 18 -9.06 -2.25 1.61
N LEU A 19 -7.84 -1.98 2.06
CA LEU A 19 -7.50 -1.91 3.48
C LEU A 19 -7.80 -0.50 4.04
N ILE A 20 -8.67 -0.45 5.04
CA ILE A 20 -8.94 0.78 5.80
C ILE A 20 -8.15 0.71 7.11
N LEU A 21 -6.93 1.23 7.08
CA LEU A 21 -6.02 1.20 8.24
C LEU A 21 -5.75 2.61 8.76
N THR A 22 -5.65 2.74 10.08
CA THR A 22 -5.13 3.96 10.71
C THR A 22 -3.66 4.16 10.33
N VAL A 23 -3.18 5.42 10.33
CA VAL A 23 -1.77 5.72 9.98
C VAL A 23 -0.76 4.88 10.80
N PRO A 24 -0.90 4.70 12.13
CA PRO A 24 -0.02 3.81 12.89
C PRO A 24 -0.04 2.35 12.37
N ALA A 25 -1.22 1.82 12.05
CA ALA A 25 -1.39 0.48 11.51
C ALA A 25 -0.75 0.34 10.12
N GLN A 26 -0.90 1.35 9.24
CA GLN A 26 -0.23 1.36 7.93
C GLN A 26 1.29 1.30 8.06
N LYS A 27 1.86 2.12 8.95
CA LYS A 27 3.31 2.13 9.21
C LYS A 27 3.78 0.77 9.72
N LEU A 28 3.04 0.21 10.68
CA LEU A 28 3.37 -1.09 11.24
C LEU A 28 3.25 -2.20 10.20
N PHE A 29 2.22 -2.18 9.36
CA PHE A 29 2.01 -3.17 8.31
C PHE A 29 3.21 -3.26 7.35
N TYR A 30 3.68 -2.14 6.80
CA TYR A 30 4.87 -2.18 5.95
C TYR A 30 6.15 -2.54 6.70
N ALA A 31 6.28 -2.15 7.97
CA ALA A 31 7.43 -2.54 8.76
C ALA A 31 7.44 -4.05 9.06
N LEU A 32 6.28 -4.67 9.23
CA LEU A 32 6.12 -6.12 9.38
C LEU A 32 6.45 -6.84 8.06
N ILE A 33 5.98 -6.34 6.92
CA ILE A 33 6.34 -6.87 5.60
C ILE A 33 7.85 -6.82 5.39
N HIS A 34 8.48 -5.70 5.72
CA HIS A 34 9.93 -5.56 5.65
C HIS A 34 10.63 -6.59 6.53
N GLU A 35 10.25 -6.70 7.81
CA GLU A 35 10.89 -7.66 8.73
C GLU A 35 10.67 -9.11 8.28
N GLN A 36 9.51 -9.45 7.72
CA GLN A 36 9.26 -10.76 7.11
C GLN A 36 10.20 -11.02 5.93
N ASP A 37 10.40 -10.05 5.02
CA ASP A 37 11.33 -10.18 3.87
C ASP A 37 12.80 -10.33 4.32
N GLN A 38 13.14 -10.01 5.57
CA GLN A 38 14.48 -10.23 6.14
C GLN A 38 14.66 -11.59 6.83
N GLU A 39 13.60 -12.36 7.05
CA GLU A 39 13.71 -13.71 7.62
C GLU A 39 14.38 -14.67 6.62
N GLU A 40 15.07 -15.69 7.12
CA GLU A 40 15.76 -16.69 6.28
C GLU A 40 14.82 -17.34 5.26
N ASN A 41 13.56 -17.55 5.64
CA ASN A 41 12.52 -18.12 4.79
C ASN A 41 11.54 -17.09 4.22
N GLY A 42 11.80 -15.79 4.42
CA GLY A 42 11.14 -14.66 3.76
C GLY A 42 9.67 -14.86 3.37
N TRP A 43 9.45 -14.79 2.05
CA TRP A 43 8.18 -15.07 1.35
C TRP A 43 8.30 -16.32 0.48
N ARG A 44 9.01 -17.35 0.96
CA ARG A 44 9.47 -18.51 0.17
C ARG A 44 8.33 -19.20 -0.59
N THR A 45 8.63 -19.62 -1.82
CA THR A 45 7.78 -20.49 -2.65
C THR A 45 8.41 -21.88 -2.77
N GLY A 46 7.61 -22.93 -3.01
CA GLY A 46 8.08 -24.32 -3.17
C GLY A 46 7.40 -25.31 -2.22
N GLU A 47 7.64 -26.62 -2.35
CA GLU A 47 6.85 -27.70 -1.71
C GLU A 47 6.63 -27.55 -0.19
N ASP A 48 7.62 -27.01 0.55
CA ASP A 48 7.55 -26.86 2.01
C ASP A 48 7.06 -25.48 2.50
N TRP A 49 6.60 -24.61 1.59
CA TRP A 49 6.33 -23.20 1.94
C TRP A 49 5.30 -23.02 3.07
N MET A 50 4.30 -23.90 3.15
CA MET A 50 3.25 -23.86 4.18
C MET A 50 3.81 -24.07 5.59
N GLU A 51 4.86 -24.89 5.75
CA GLU A 51 5.49 -25.14 7.05
C GLU A 51 6.22 -23.90 7.61
N PHE A 52 6.61 -22.99 6.72
CA PHE A 52 7.29 -21.74 7.07
C PHE A 52 6.34 -20.56 7.16
N ALA A 53 5.30 -20.52 6.32
CA ALA A 53 4.31 -19.43 6.29
C ALA A 53 3.57 -19.26 7.63
N CYS A 54 3.35 -20.35 8.36
CA CYS A 54 2.62 -20.34 9.63
C CYS A 54 3.49 -20.08 10.87
N ARG A 55 4.81 -19.82 10.72
CA ARG A 55 5.70 -19.61 11.87
C ARG A 55 5.58 -18.19 12.41
N PRO A 56 5.26 -18.01 13.70
CA PRO A 56 5.23 -16.69 14.30
C PRO A 56 6.62 -16.03 14.30
N CYS A 57 6.69 -14.82 13.77
CA CYS A 57 7.83 -13.94 13.90
C CYS A 57 7.69 -13.09 15.17
N HIS A 58 8.82 -12.78 15.80
CA HIS A 58 8.86 -11.99 17.02
C HIS A 58 9.95 -10.92 16.92
N ARG A 59 9.61 -9.66 17.21
CA ARG A 59 10.58 -8.56 17.28
C ARG A 59 10.29 -7.63 18.44
N HIS A 60 11.35 -7.15 19.08
CA HIS A 60 11.23 -6.12 20.10
C HIS A 60 10.81 -4.78 19.47
N VAL A 61 9.97 -3.99 20.16
CA VAL A 61 9.43 -2.71 19.64
C VAL A 61 10.50 -1.69 19.25
N SER A 62 11.71 -1.78 19.85
CA SER A 62 12.85 -0.94 19.46
C SER A 62 13.27 -1.16 18.00
N ARG A 63 13.08 -2.37 17.46
CA ARG A 63 13.37 -2.69 16.06
C ARG A 63 12.51 -1.84 15.14
N PHE A 64 11.19 -1.84 15.32
CA PHE A 64 10.27 -1.02 14.52
C PHE A 64 10.51 0.48 14.67
N ARG A 65 10.90 0.94 15.88
CA ARG A 65 11.30 2.35 16.08
C ARG A 65 12.58 2.70 15.31
N ALA A 66 13.55 1.78 15.23
CA ALA A 66 14.77 1.97 14.46
C ALA A 66 14.46 2.07 12.96
N LEU A 67 13.45 1.35 12.47
CA LEU A 67 12.94 1.45 11.09
C LEU A 67 12.17 2.74 10.80
N GLY A 68 11.92 3.60 11.80
CA GLY A 68 11.13 4.83 11.62
C GLY A 68 9.62 4.63 11.56
N CYS A 69 9.12 3.41 11.81
CA CYS A 69 7.70 3.09 11.87
C CYS A 69 6.98 3.80 13.01
N ALA A 70 7.65 3.96 14.16
CA ALA A 70 7.06 4.48 15.38
C ALA A 70 7.97 5.57 16.01
N PRO A 71 7.41 6.51 16.78
CA PRO A 71 8.20 7.50 17.51
C PRO A 71 9.24 6.84 18.42
N ARG A 72 10.41 7.48 18.56
CA ARG A 72 11.51 7.03 19.45
C ARG A 72 11.22 7.35 20.92
N THR A 73 10.00 7.07 21.39
CA THR A 73 9.59 7.23 22.78
C THR A 73 9.69 5.90 23.53
N GLY A 74 9.71 5.93 24.86
CA GLY A 74 9.67 4.70 25.67
C GLY A 74 8.29 4.02 25.65
N ASN A 75 7.20 4.78 25.55
CA ASN A 75 5.84 4.23 25.73
C ASN A 75 5.38 3.33 24.57
N LEU A 76 4.43 2.43 24.86
CA LEU A 76 3.90 1.47 23.90
C LEU A 76 2.65 1.96 23.17
N ARG A 77 2.22 3.21 23.37
CA ARG A 77 0.93 3.74 22.89
C ARG A 77 0.74 3.58 21.38
N PHE A 78 1.82 3.79 20.61
CA PHE A 78 1.80 3.56 19.16
C PHE A 78 1.37 2.11 18.84
N PHE A 79 2.01 1.12 19.45
CA PHE A 79 1.77 -0.29 19.18
C PHE A 79 0.44 -0.77 19.78
N GLN A 80 0.04 -0.21 20.92
CA GLN A 80 -1.26 -0.48 21.55
C GLN A 80 -2.43 -0.04 20.65
N ASN A 81 -2.22 0.94 19.77
CA ASN A 81 -3.22 1.34 18.77
C ASN A 81 -3.07 0.59 17.45
N ALA A 82 -1.82 0.41 16.98
CA ALA A 82 -1.55 -0.16 15.67
C ALA A 82 -1.83 -1.67 15.59
N VAL A 83 -1.48 -2.43 16.64
CA VAL A 83 -1.66 -3.89 16.64
C VAL A 83 -3.12 -4.31 16.62
N PRO A 84 -4.01 -3.78 17.49
CA PRO A 84 -5.44 -4.13 17.41
C PRO A 84 -6.08 -3.76 16.07
N ALA A 85 -5.76 -2.59 15.51
CA ALA A 85 -6.28 -2.18 14.21
C ALA A 85 -5.83 -3.09 13.05
N LEU A 86 -4.68 -3.75 13.17
CA LEU A 86 -4.25 -4.78 12.21
C LEU A 86 -4.92 -6.12 12.47
N ALA A 87 -5.16 -6.48 13.74
CA ALA A 87 -5.86 -7.70 14.13
C ALA A 87 -7.34 -7.70 13.66
N GLU A 88 -7.95 -6.52 13.54
CA GLU A 88 -9.31 -6.35 12.98
C GLU A 88 -9.41 -6.67 11.48
N VAL A 89 -8.29 -6.93 10.79
CA VAL A 89 -8.26 -7.33 9.39
C VAL A 89 -7.87 -8.81 9.27
N PRO A 90 -8.82 -9.75 9.41
CA PRO A 90 -8.53 -11.19 9.47
C PRO A 90 -7.92 -11.73 8.17
N ALA A 91 -8.07 -11.03 7.05
CA ALA A 91 -7.46 -11.41 5.78
C ALA A 91 -5.92 -11.29 5.77
N LEU A 92 -5.32 -10.55 6.71
CA LEU A 92 -3.89 -10.27 6.73
C LEU A 92 -3.10 -11.24 7.60
N PHE A 93 -3.61 -11.56 8.79
CA PHE A 93 -2.85 -12.25 9.84
C PHE A 93 -3.61 -13.47 10.33
N GLU A 94 -2.86 -14.56 10.50
CA GLU A 94 -3.30 -15.67 11.35
C GLU A 94 -3.18 -15.26 12.83
N HIS A 95 -2.11 -14.54 13.16
CA HIS A 95 -1.86 -14.02 14.50
C HIS A 95 -1.17 -12.67 14.46
N ILE A 96 -1.57 -11.75 15.33
CA ILE A 96 -0.78 -10.54 15.64
C ILE A 96 -1.07 -10.09 17.07
N GLU A 97 -0.01 -9.87 17.85
CA GLU A 97 -0.13 -9.53 19.26
C GLU A 97 1.02 -8.62 19.71
N LEU A 98 0.72 -7.71 20.64
CA LEU A 98 1.70 -6.95 21.40
C LEU A 98 1.81 -7.55 22.80
N CYS A 99 2.99 -8.03 23.20
CA CYS A 99 3.28 -8.38 24.58
C CYS A 99 3.87 -7.17 25.31
N PRO A 100 3.13 -6.49 26.23
CA PRO A 100 3.62 -5.26 26.85
C PRO A 100 4.80 -5.50 27.80
N ARG A 101 4.81 -6.64 28.50
CA ARG A 101 5.87 -7.01 29.46
C ARG A 101 7.21 -7.22 28.76
N ARG A 102 7.21 -7.97 27.65
CA ARG A 102 8.42 -8.23 26.85
C ARG A 102 8.71 -7.11 25.85
N ARG A 103 7.75 -6.18 25.65
CA ARG A 103 7.80 -5.11 24.65
C ARG A 103 8.11 -5.66 23.26
N THR A 104 7.44 -6.76 22.92
CA THR A 104 7.61 -7.46 21.65
C THR A 104 6.30 -7.46 20.88
N VAL A 105 6.39 -7.30 19.57
CA VAL A 105 5.29 -7.62 18.64
C VAL A 105 5.56 -9.00 18.09
N SER A 106 4.56 -9.87 18.15
CA SER A 106 4.55 -11.17 17.50
C SER A 106 3.53 -11.17 16.38
N TRP A 107 3.85 -11.73 15.23
CA TRP A 107 2.91 -11.82 14.11
C TRP A 107 3.14 -13.10 13.30
N CYS A 108 2.08 -13.54 12.64
CA CYS A 108 2.09 -14.59 11.64
C CYS A 108 1.12 -14.14 10.54
N PHE A 109 1.63 -13.94 9.32
CA PHE A 109 0.79 -13.61 8.19
C PHE A 109 -0.09 -14.81 7.82
N GLY A 110 -1.33 -14.56 7.43
CA GLY A 110 -2.21 -15.64 6.99
C GLY A 110 -1.74 -16.23 5.66
N LEU A 111 -2.12 -17.49 5.37
CA LEU A 111 -1.76 -18.20 4.14
C LEU A 111 -2.09 -17.39 2.88
N ARG A 112 -3.22 -16.67 2.87
CA ARG A 112 -3.62 -15.79 1.75
C ARG A 112 -2.60 -14.68 1.53
N MET A 113 -2.20 -13.97 2.58
CA MET A 113 -1.23 -12.89 2.48
C MET A 113 0.13 -13.42 2.02
N HIS A 114 0.53 -14.59 2.53
CA HIS A 114 1.76 -15.24 2.10
C HIS A 114 1.72 -15.60 0.60
N ALA A 115 0.63 -16.22 0.14
CA ALA A 115 0.42 -16.54 -1.28
C ALA A 115 0.48 -15.28 -2.15
N LEU A 116 -0.21 -14.21 -1.77
CA LEU A 116 -0.20 -12.93 -2.50
C LEU A 116 1.20 -12.31 -2.55
N MET A 117 1.97 -12.37 -1.47
CA MET A 117 3.35 -11.86 -1.43
C MET A 117 4.33 -12.75 -2.18
N SER A 118 4.06 -14.05 -2.26
CA SER A 118 5.00 -15.01 -2.85
C SER A 118 5.14 -14.85 -4.37
N ASP A 119 4.13 -14.30 -5.05
CA ASP A 119 4.21 -13.93 -6.47
C ASP A 119 5.01 -12.64 -6.67
N MET A 120 6.31 -12.79 -6.84
CA MET A 120 7.27 -11.70 -7.01
C MET A 120 7.68 -11.48 -8.47
N ASN A 121 6.90 -11.98 -9.44
CA ASN A 121 7.16 -11.72 -10.87
C ASN A 121 7.04 -10.22 -11.19
N VAL A 122 6.02 -9.59 -10.60
CA VAL A 122 5.75 -8.15 -10.72
C VAL A 122 5.68 -7.56 -9.32
N TYR A 123 6.61 -6.66 -9.01
CA TYR A 123 6.73 -6.08 -7.67
C TYR A 123 7.08 -4.59 -7.68
N GLY A 124 6.63 -3.88 -6.65
CA GLY A 124 7.12 -2.56 -6.28
C GLY A 124 8.32 -2.67 -5.34
N LEU A 125 9.26 -1.73 -5.43
CA LEU A 125 10.40 -1.62 -4.50
C LEU A 125 10.21 -0.39 -3.62
N MET A 126 9.99 -0.63 -2.32
CA MET A 126 9.79 0.39 -1.30
C MET A 126 11.06 0.63 -0.50
N THR A 127 11.13 1.78 0.17
CA THR A 127 12.17 2.09 1.16
C THR A 127 11.56 2.32 2.54
N LEU A 128 12.32 2.04 3.60
CA LEU A 128 11.90 2.36 4.97
C LEU A 128 11.65 3.86 5.18
N SER A 129 12.39 4.73 4.48
CA SER A 129 12.13 6.18 4.51
C SER A 129 10.72 6.54 4.04
N ASP A 130 10.17 5.82 3.06
CA ASP A 130 8.82 6.09 2.56
C ASP A 130 7.74 5.78 3.62
N ILE A 131 7.97 4.78 4.48
CA ILE A 131 7.07 4.42 5.58
C ILE A 131 6.91 5.59 6.56
N THR A 132 7.98 6.36 6.79
CA THR A 132 7.94 7.47 7.74
C THR A 132 6.98 8.58 7.30
N LEU A 133 6.74 8.71 5.98
CA LEU A 133 5.92 9.74 5.36
C LEU A 133 4.43 9.43 5.36
N LEU A 134 4.02 8.22 5.73
CA LEU A 134 2.61 7.88 5.90
C LEU A 134 2.00 8.77 6.99
N SER A 135 0.97 9.51 6.62
CA SER A 135 0.31 10.50 7.49
C SER A 135 -1.18 10.67 7.19
N ARG A 136 -1.69 10.00 6.16
CA ARG A 136 -3.07 10.02 5.69
C ARG A 136 -3.55 8.60 5.44
N ASP A 137 -4.86 8.44 5.48
CA ASP A 137 -5.57 7.18 5.26
C ASP A 137 -5.29 6.52 3.90
N LEU A 138 -5.16 7.29 2.82
CA LEU A 138 -4.89 6.76 1.47
C LEU A 138 -3.41 6.45 1.21
N ASP A 139 -2.50 6.78 2.13
CA ASP A 139 -1.07 6.68 1.86
C ASP A 139 -0.57 5.26 1.68
N LEU A 140 -1.20 4.28 2.34
CA LEU A 140 -0.89 2.87 2.15
C LEU A 140 -1.05 2.48 0.67
N ALA A 141 -2.26 2.59 0.14
CA ALA A 141 -2.54 2.25 -1.25
C ALA A 141 -1.69 3.08 -2.23
N LEU A 142 -1.55 4.39 -1.98
CA LEU A 142 -0.76 5.27 -2.83
C LEU A 142 0.71 4.85 -2.88
N LEU A 143 1.35 4.56 -1.75
CA LEU A 143 2.75 4.15 -1.73
C LEU A 143 2.97 2.83 -2.48
N ALA A 144 2.10 1.83 -2.25
CA ALA A 144 2.14 0.56 -2.98
C ALA A 144 2.00 0.76 -4.49
N GLN A 145 0.99 1.50 -4.92
CA GLN A 145 0.68 1.66 -6.33
C GLN A 145 1.72 2.53 -7.05
N ILE A 146 2.17 3.64 -6.45
CA ILE A 146 3.23 4.48 -7.04
C ILE A 146 4.52 3.67 -7.23
N THR A 147 4.92 2.88 -6.23
CA THR A 147 6.18 2.11 -6.31
C THR A 147 6.11 0.96 -7.29
N LEU A 148 4.98 0.26 -7.38
CA LEU A 148 4.70 -0.78 -8.37
C LEU A 148 4.73 -0.21 -9.80
N HIS A 149 3.94 0.82 -10.06
CA HIS A 149 3.76 1.36 -11.41
C HIS A 149 4.98 2.11 -11.93
N ARG A 150 5.80 2.67 -11.02
CA ARG A 150 7.14 3.17 -11.35
C ARG A 150 8.03 2.04 -11.85
N LYS A 151 8.02 0.87 -11.18
CA LYS A 151 8.84 -0.28 -11.57
C LYS A 151 8.38 -0.88 -12.91
N LYS A 152 7.06 -0.93 -13.16
CA LYS A 152 6.46 -1.34 -14.44
C LYS A 152 6.78 -0.40 -15.60
N LYS A 153 7.31 0.81 -15.34
CA LYS A 153 7.44 1.91 -16.32
C LYS A 153 6.10 2.32 -16.97
N TRP A 154 5.01 2.04 -16.26
CA TRP A 154 3.63 2.36 -16.64
C TRP A 154 3.00 3.15 -15.49
N PRO A 155 3.27 4.46 -15.41
CA PRO A 155 2.94 5.25 -14.22
C PRO A 155 1.48 5.70 -14.24
N GLU A 156 0.58 4.73 -14.29
CA GLU A 156 -0.86 4.89 -14.19
C GLU A 156 -1.45 3.74 -13.39
N PHE A 157 -2.35 4.08 -12.47
CA PHE A 157 -3.12 3.10 -11.72
C PHE A 157 -4.51 3.66 -11.37
N THR A 158 -5.43 2.77 -11.06
CA THR A 158 -6.76 3.11 -10.53
C THR A 158 -6.77 3.00 -9.01
N LEU A 159 -7.51 3.89 -8.35
CA LEU A 159 -7.95 3.73 -6.95
C LEU A 159 -9.46 3.48 -6.91
N PHE A 160 -9.88 2.81 -5.83
CA PHE A 160 -11.26 2.40 -5.54
C PHE A 160 -11.80 1.27 -6.41
N GLN A 161 -11.04 0.84 -7.41
CA GLN A 161 -11.27 -0.35 -8.24
C GLN A 161 -9.95 -1.09 -8.46
N ALA A 162 -10.04 -2.34 -8.91
CA ALA A 162 -8.86 -3.06 -9.38
C ALA A 162 -8.24 -2.37 -10.60
N ASN A 163 -6.94 -2.58 -10.81
CA ASN A 163 -6.30 -2.16 -12.05
C ASN A 163 -6.79 -3.02 -13.23
N PRO A 164 -6.90 -2.46 -14.45
CA PRO A 164 -7.26 -3.24 -15.63
C PRO A 164 -6.33 -4.44 -15.83
N GLY A 165 -6.91 -5.63 -16.05
CA GLY A 165 -6.17 -6.88 -16.22
C GLY A 165 -5.76 -7.59 -14.93
N PHE A 166 -6.11 -7.03 -13.76
CA PHE A 166 -6.03 -7.75 -12.50
C PHE A 166 -7.34 -8.52 -12.27
N GLU A 167 -7.26 -9.82 -12.01
CA GLU A 167 -8.43 -10.63 -11.71
C GLU A 167 -9.03 -10.21 -10.37
N GLU A 168 -10.22 -9.64 -10.41
CA GLU A 168 -11.03 -9.37 -9.22
C GLU A 168 -11.46 -10.71 -8.61
N PHE A 169 -11.12 -10.95 -7.34
CA PHE A 169 -11.54 -12.16 -6.64
C PHE A 169 -13.08 -12.22 -6.59
N GLU A 170 -13.64 -13.42 -6.81
CA GLU A 170 -15.10 -13.65 -6.83
C GLU A 170 -15.81 -13.00 -5.62
N GLY A 171 -16.86 -12.23 -5.90
CA GLY A 171 -17.67 -11.55 -4.88
C GLY A 171 -17.49 -10.03 -4.78
N GLN A 172 -16.66 -9.41 -5.63
CA GLN A 172 -16.55 -7.96 -5.72
C GLN A 172 -17.85 -7.34 -6.25
N ARG A 173 -18.67 -6.83 -5.32
CA ARG A 173 -19.84 -6.00 -5.63
C ARG A 173 -19.38 -4.78 -6.44
N CYS A 174 -20.22 -4.36 -7.37
CA CYS A 174 -20.03 -3.13 -8.14
C CYS A 174 -19.52 -2.01 -7.21
N PRO A 175 -18.36 -1.40 -7.49
CA PRO A 175 -17.70 -0.49 -6.56
C PRO A 175 -18.66 0.65 -6.21
N PRO A 176 -18.76 1.02 -4.93
CA PRO A 176 -19.68 2.04 -4.48
C PRO A 176 -19.35 3.37 -5.17
N GLN A 177 -20.40 4.16 -5.44
CA GLN A 177 -20.23 5.50 -5.94
C GLN A 177 -19.32 6.30 -5.00
N ILE A 178 -18.36 7.04 -5.57
CA ILE A 178 -17.49 7.90 -4.79
C ILE A 178 -18.18 9.25 -4.57
N ASP A 179 -18.18 9.72 -3.32
CA ASP A 179 -18.41 11.14 -3.05
C ASP A 179 -17.18 11.89 -3.56
N LEU A 180 -17.33 12.56 -4.70
CA LEU A 180 -16.25 13.30 -5.36
C LEU A 180 -15.66 14.37 -4.42
N ARG A 181 -16.49 15.08 -3.65
CA ARG A 181 -16.02 16.17 -2.79
C ARG A 181 -15.18 15.60 -1.64
N ALA A 182 -15.69 14.58 -0.97
CA ALA A 182 -14.97 13.92 0.13
C ALA A 182 -13.69 13.24 -0.36
N THR A 183 -13.75 12.59 -1.52
CA THR A 183 -12.60 11.91 -2.13
C THR A 183 -11.51 12.90 -2.51
N ARG A 184 -11.86 14.02 -3.15
CA ARG A 184 -10.92 15.08 -3.51
C ARG A 184 -10.22 15.66 -2.29
N ALA A 185 -10.97 15.96 -1.23
CA ALA A 185 -10.43 16.50 0.02
C ALA A 185 -9.39 15.58 0.70
N ARG A 186 -9.46 14.28 0.45
CA ARG A 186 -8.52 13.27 0.98
C ARG A 186 -7.37 12.97 0.01
N LEU A 187 -7.69 12.72 -1.26
CA LEU A 187 -6.76 12.23 -2.28
C LEU A 187 -5.81 13.32 -2.79
N GLU A 188 -6.31 14.52 -3.10
CA GLU A 188 -5.47 15.59 -3.67
C GLU A 188 -4.34 15.97 -2.71
N PRO A 189 -4.58 16.23 -1.41
CA PRO A 189 -3.49 16.57 -0.49
C PRO A 189 -2.50 15.42 -0.25
N ALA A 190 -2.97 14.17 -0.32
CA ALA A 190 -2.10 13.00 -0.22
C ALA A 190 -1.16 12.92 -1.43
N LEU A 191 -1.69 13.08 -2.65
CA LEU A 191 -0.89 13.11 -3.87
C LEU A 191 0.04 14.32 -3.93
N SER A 192 -0.38 15.52 -3.49
CA SER A 192 0.51 16.68 -3.40
C SER A 192 1.71 16.41 -2.49
N LYS A 193 1.50 15.75 -1.35
CA LYS A 193 2.59 15.33 -0.46
C LYS A 193 3.55 14.38 -1.19
N TRP A 194 3.04 13.36 -1.88
CA TRP A 194 3.88 12.45 -2.66
C TRP A 194 4.57 13.12 -3.84
N ALA A 195 3.95 14.11 -4.49
CA ALA A 195 4.54 14.95 -5.53
C ALA A 195 5.77 15.70 -5.00
N ARG A 196 5.67 16.34 -3.83
CA ARG A 196 6.83 17.01 -3.20
C ARG A 196 7.95 16.06 -2.84
N HIS A 197 7.62 14.89 -2.27
CA HIS A 197 8.61 13.90 -1.86
C HIS A 197 9.35 13.28 -3.04
N THR A 198 8.61 12.93 -4.10
CA THR A 198 9.16 12.19 -5.24
C THR A 198 9.65 13.08 -6.38
N GLY A 199 9.22 14.34 -6.42
CA GLY A 199 9.38 15.24 -7.56
C GLY A 199 8.45 14.92 -8.75
N TYR A 200 7.57 13.92 -8.62
CA TYR A 200 6.69 13.52 -9.72
C TYR A 200 5.55 14.50 -9.91
N LYS A 201 5.13 14.66 -11.16
CA LYS A 201 3.89 15.37 -11.50
C LYS A 201 2.76 14.37 -11.53
N PHE A 202 1.67 14.64 -10.81
CA PHE A 202 0.49 13.78 -10.77
C PHE A 202 -0.70 14.43 -11.49
N ILE A 203 -1.49 13.63 -12.18
CA ILE A 203 -2.80 13.99 -12.72
C ILE A 203 -3.81 12.95 -12.25
N ILE A 204 -4.97 13.43 -11.80
CA ILE A 204 -6.10 12.60 -11.39
C ILE A 204 -7.20 12.75 -12.43
N GLY A 205 -7.71 11.64 -12.94
CA GLY A 205 -8.95 11.57 -13.70
C GLY A 205 -10.01 10.86 -12.88
N TYR A 206 -11.05 11.59 -12.47
CA TYR A 206 -12.24 10.97 -11.88
C TYR A 206 -13.16 10.53 -13.01
N GLU A 207 -13.34 9.22 -13.15
CA GLU A 207 -14.11 8.67 -14.25
C GLU A 207 -15.58 8.48 -13.86
N GLU A 208 -16.45 9.02 -14.69
CA GLU A 208 -17.89 8.83 -14.60
C GLU A 208 -18.29 7.55 -15.31
N ASP A 209 -19.17 6.80 -14.65
CA ASP A 209 -19.82 5.65 -15.26
C ASP A 209 -20.82 6.11 -16.34
N ARG A 210 -20.86 5.38 -17.46
CA ARG A 210 -21.62 5.80 -18.64
C ARG A 210 -23.12 5.78 -18.31
N GLY A 211 -23.74 6.95 -18.29
CA GLY A 211 -25.19 7.10 -18.14
C GLY A 211 -25.70 7.35 -16.71
N THR A 212 -24.86 7.33 -15.68
CA THR A 212 -25.30 7.51 -14.28
C THR A 212 -24.81 8.79 -13.62
N GLN A 213 -23.94 9.57 -14.29
CA GLN A 213 -23.23 10.76 -13.71
C GLN A 213 -22.53 10.46 -12.37
N ALA A 214 -22.34 9.18 -12.06
CA ALA A 214 -21.73 8.72 -10.83
C ALA A 214 -20.25 8.46 -11.07
N TYR A 215 -19.40 9.11 -10.28
CA TYR A 215 -17.97 8.79 -10.25
C TYR A 215 -17.78 7.46 -9.52
N ARG A 216 -16.93 6.58 -10.04
CA ARG A 216 -16.67 5.26 -9.43
C ARG A 216 -15.20 4.93 -9.25
N GLN A 217 -14.31 5.67 -9.90
CA GLN A 217 -12.87 5.47 -9.77
C GLN A 217 -12.08 6.75 -9.93
N ALA A 218 -10.88 6.74 -9.37
CA ALA A 218 -9.87 7.75 -9.64
C ALA A 218 -8.71 7.08 -10.38
N ARG A 219 -8.52 7.42 -11.66
CA ARG A 219 -7.33 7.07 -12.41
C ARG A 219 -6.24 8.08 -12.12
N ILE A 220 -5.12 7.62 -11.59
CA ILE A 220 -3.99 8.45 -11.23
C ILE A 220 -2.86 8.17 -12.21
N ARG A 221 -2.37 9.21 -12.86
CA ARG A 221 -1.16 9.19 -13.68
C ARG A 221 -0.07 9.97 -13.01
N PHE A 222 1.16 9.53 -13.14
CA PHE A 222 2.32 10.30 -12.71
C PHE A 222 3.44 10.30 -13.73
N ARG A 223 4.29 11.32 -13.68
CA ARG A 223 5.43 11.42 -14.58
C ARG A 223 6.73 11.33 -13.81
N THR A 224 7.54 10.36 -14.21
CA THR A 224 8.93 10.16 -13.83
C THR A 224 9.85 10.45 -15.03
N ASP A 225 11.14 10.65 -14.80
CA ASP A 225 12.12 10.88 -15.89
C ASP A 225 12.22 9.70 -16.88
N ASN A 226 11.80 8.51 -16.44
CA ASN A 226 11.84 7.27 -17.23
C ASN A 226 10.48 6.91 -17.85
N THR A 227 9.52 7.83 -17.84
CA THR A 227 8.17 7.57 -18.37
C THR A 227 8.19 7.58 -19.89
N ARG A 228 7.58 6.57 -20.53
CA ARG A 228 7.54 6.45 -21.99
C ARG A 228 6.53 7.37 -22.68
N TRP A 229 5.61 7.99 -21.94
CA TRP A 229 4.56 8.84 -22.50
C TRP A 229 5.04 10.23 -22.87
N SER A 230 4.60 10.68 -24.04
CA SER A 230 4.63 12.09 -24.43
C SER A 230 3.76 12.94 -23.49
N GLN A 231 3.94 14.27 -23.54
CA GLN A 231 3.12 15.19 -22.73
C GLN A 231 1.62 15.10 -23.06
N ASP A 232 1.27 14.88 -24.33
CA ASP A 232 -0.11 14.81 -24.76
C ASP A 232 -0.77 13.51 -24.33
N GLU A 233 -0.09 12.37 -24.46
CA GLU A 233 -0.57 11.08 -23.96
C GLU A 233 -0.80 11.11 -22.45
N PHE A 234 0.10 11.75 -21.70
CA PHE A 234 -0.04 11.91 -20.26
C PHE A 234 -1.33 12.62 -19.85
N LYS A 235 -1.75 13.63 -20.61
CA LYS A 235 -2.97 14.43 -20.37
C LYS A 235 -4.23 13.86 -21.01
N LYS A 236 -4.13 12.82 -21.84
CA LYS A 236 -5.26 12.27 -22.59
C LYS A 236 -6.11 11.31 -21.74
N PHE A 237 -7.20 11.81 -21.17
CA PHE A 237 -8.21 11.01 -20.46
C PHE A 237 -9.44 10.76 -21.34
N HIS A 238 -10.29 9.80 -20.95
CA HIS A 238 -11.56 9.56 -21.62
C HIS A 238 -12.48 10.80 -21.51
N PRO A 239 -13.34 11.11 -22.50
CA PRO A 239 -14.16 12.34 -22.48
C PRO A 239 -14.99 12.58 -21.21
N ASN A 240 -15.49 11.51 -20.58
CA ASN A 240 -16.30 11.59 -19.35
C ASN A 240 -15.44 11.56 -18.07
N THR A 241 -14.30 12.24 -18.09
CA THR A 241 -13.36 12.26 -16.97
C THR A 241 -13.19 13.68 -16.46
N LYS A 242 -13.40 13.89 -15.16
CA LYS A 242 -13.02 15.13 -14.52
C LYS A 242 -11.52 15.09 -14.19
N VAL A 243 -10.73 15.87 -14.92
CA VAL A 243 -9.28 15.89 -14.80
C VAL A 243 -8.82 16.98 -13.84
N ILE A 244 -7.92 16.64 -12.92
CA ILE A 244 -7.32 17.56 -11.95
C ILE A 244 -5.80 17.36 -11.97
N MET A 245 -5.07 18.45 -12.18
CA MET A 245 -3.62 18.46 -12.02
C MET A 245 -3.28 18.69 -10.54
N VAL A 246 -2.42 17.84 -9.99
CA VAL A 246 -1.98 17.96 -8.61
C VAL A 246 -0.78 18.89 -8.56
N ASN A 247 -0.90 19.96 -7.79
CA ASN A 247 0.21 20.86 -7.52
C ASN A 247 1.10 20.25 -6.41
N ALA A 248 2.41 20.29 -6.64
CA ALA A 248 3.40 19.98 -5.60
C ALA A 248 3.39 21.10 -4.56
#